data_AF-A0A1F6DI47-F1
#
_entry.id   AF-A0A1F6DI47-F1
#
_cell.length_a   1.000
_cell.length_b   1.000
_cell.length_c   1.000
_cell.angle_alpha   90.00
_cell.angle_beta   90.00
_cell.angle_gamma   90.00
#
_symmetry.space_group_name_H-M   'P 1'
#
loop_
_entity.id
_entity.type
_entity.pdbx_description
1 polymer ?
#
loop_
_entity_poly.entity_id
_entity_poly.type
_entity_poly.pdbx_seq_one_letter_code
_entity_poly.pdbx_strand_id
1 'polypeptide(L)' 'MSQEQLIRIACSKCDRINYWSRKNRKLVTRKIELKKYCKWCRAHTKHKEAKK' A
#
# COMPACT_ATOMS: atom_id res chain seq x y z
N MET A 1 -17.12 -8.59 -11.80
CA MET A 1 -16.14 -9.03 -10.79
C MET A 1 -15.54 -7.81 -10.10
N SER A 2 -16.08 -7.37 -8.96
CA SER A 2 -15.69 -6.09 -8.34
C SER A 2 -14.30 -6.18 -7.72
N GLN A 3 -13.42 -5.23 -8.04
CA GLN A 3 -12.11 -5.07 -7.38
C GLN A 3 -12.26 -4.23 -6.10
N GLU A 4 -13.34 -4.43 -5.32
CA GLU A 4 -13.62 -3.61 -4.13
C GLU A 4 -12.56 -3.75 -3.03
N GLN A 5 -11.89 -4.90 -2.98
CA GLN A 5 -10.87 -5.19 -1.98
C GLN A 5 -9.46 -4.76 -2.41
N LEU A 6 -9.26 -4.33 -3.65
CA LEU A 6 -7.94 -3.95 -4.15
C LEU A 6 -7.52 -2.59 -3.54
N ILE A 7 -6.34 -2.58 -2.92
CA ILE A 7 -5.72 -1.40 -2.31
C ILE A 7 -4.35 -1.13 -2.94
N ARG A 8 -4.02 0.15 -3.03
CA ARG A 8 -2.72 0.64 -3.49
C ARG A 8 -1.85 0.89 -2.29
N ILE A 9 -0.57 0.57 -2.38
CA ILE A 9 0.40 0.80 -1.32
C ILE A 9 1.48 1.73 -1.88
N ALA A 10 1.50 2.95 -1.34
CA ALA A 10 2.38 4.04 -1.74
C ALA A 10 3.60 4.13 -0.79
N CYS A 11 4.79 4.35 -1.36
CA CYS A 11 6.00 4.58 -0.58
C CYS A 11 5.97 5.96 0.07
N SER A 12 6.25 6.07 1.37
CA SER A 12 6.27 7.36 2.09
C SER A 12 7.36 8.36 1.65
N LYS A 13 8.39 7.91 0.91
CA LYS A 13 9.50 8.77 0.49
C LYS A 13 9.35 9.32 -0.93
N CYS A 14 8.70 8.57 -1.81
CA CYS A 14 8.58 8.95 -3.22
C CYS A 14 7.13 9.04 -3.69
N ASP A 15 6.16 8.76 -2.80
CA ASP A 15 4.72 8.70 -3.04
C ASP A 15 4.28 7.81 -4.21
N ARG A 16 5.22 7.01 -4.74
CA ARG A 16 4.95 6.06 -5.82
C ARG A 16 4.24 4.83 -5.30
N ILE A 17 3.29 4.38 -6.09
CA ILE A 17 2.51 3.17 -5.85
C ILE A 17 3.34 2.00 -6.37
N ASN A 18 3.98 1.28 -5.46
CA ASN A 18 4.86 0.15 -5.80
C ASN A 18 4.15 -1.19 -5.71
N TYR A 19 3.11 -1.28 -4.88
CA TYR A 19 2.46 -2.54 -4.55
C TYR A 19 0.95 -2.41 -4.62
N TRP A 20 0.33 -3.51 -5.05
CA TRP A 20 -1.11 -3.72 -5.01
C TRP A 20 -1.37 -4.87 -4.05
N SER A 21 -2.26 -4.65 -3.10
CA SER A 21 -2.65 -5.68 -2.15
C SER A 21 -4.16 -5.75 -2.08
N ARG A 22 -4.69 -6.77 -1.40
CA ARG A 22 -6.11 -6.91 -1.16
C ARG A 22 -6.34 -6.74 0.34
N LYS A 23 -7.28 -5.88 0.71
CA LYS A 23 -7.77 -5.81 2.08
C LYS A 23 -9.28 -5.92 2.12
N ASN A 24 -9.77 -6.65 3.11
CA ASN A 24 -11.18 -6.63 3.45
C ASN A 24 -11.47 -5.39 4.31
N ARG A 25 -12.08 -4.37 3.70
CA ARG A 25 -12.41 -3.09 4.37
C ARG A 25 -13.39 -3.27 5.55
N LYS A 26 -14.16 -4.36 5.59
CA LYS A 26 -15.11 -4.66 6.67
C LYS A 26 -14.43 -5.15 7.95
N LEU A 27 -13.36 -5.94 7.82
CA LEU A 27 -12.63 -6.53 8.95
C LEU A 27 -11.45 -5.65 9.41
N VAL A 28 -10.78 -4.98 8.46
CA VAL A 28 -9.57 -4.20 8.74
C VAL A 28 -9.82 -2.73 8.41
N THR A 29 -10.25 -1.99 9.44
CA THR A 29 -10.49 -0.54 9.38
C THR A 29 -9.22 0.29 9.53
N ARG A 30 -8.16 -0.29 10.15
CA ARG A 30 -6.86 0.39 10.32
C ARG A 30 -6.16 0.63 8.98
N LYS A 31 -5.41 1.74 8.91
CA LYS A 31 -4.50 2.02 7.80
C LYS A 31 -3.35 1.01 7.85
N ILE A 32 -3.09 0.35 6.73
CA ILE A 32 -1.98 -0.61 6.63
C ILE A 32 -0.69 0.18 6.38
N GLU A 33 0.29 0.00 7.26
CA GLU A 33 1.66 0.47 7.08
C GLU A 33 2.60 -0.73 7.05
N LEU A 34 3.32 -0.93 5.94
CA LEU A 34 4.24 -2.06 5.78
C LEU A 34 5.62 -1.54 5.41
N LYS A 35 6.65 -2.04 6.09
CA LYS A 35 8.03 -1.83 5.66
C LYS A 35 8.32 -2.76 4.48
N LYS A 36 8.45 -2.19 3.28
CA LYS A 36 8.76 -2.91 2.05
C LYS A 36 9.88 -2.21 1.31
N TYR A 37 10.55 -2.95 0.44
CA TYR A 37 11.60 -2.40 -0.41
C TYR A 37 10.98 -1.50 -1.48
N CYS A 38 11.47 -0.27 -1.59
CA CYS A 38 11.08 0.60 -2.70
C CYS A 38 12.15 0.52 -3.79
N LYS A 39 11.80 0.03 -4.99
CA LYS A 39 12.73 -0.05 -6.14
C LYS A 39 13.33 1.31 -6.51
N TRP A 40 12.56 2.39 -6.34
CA TRP A 40 12.98 3.75 -6.66
C TRP A 40 13.96 4.36 -5.64
N CYS A 41 13.67 4.23 -4.34
CA CYS A 41 14.55 4.72 -3.29
C CYS A 41 15.71 3.76 -2.96
N ARG A 42 15.73 2.57 -3.57
CA ARG A 42 16.69 1.48 -3.31
C ARG A 42 16.87 1.15 -1.81
N ALA A 43 15.81 1.33 -1.04
CA ALA A 43 15.83 1.16 0.42
C ALA A 43 14.50 0.60 0.93
N HIS A 44 14.52 -0.01 2.11
CA HIS A 44 13.30 -0.41 2.82
C HIS A 44 12.64 0.82 3.46
N THR A 45 11.48 1.17 2.97
CA THR A 45 10.71 2.33 3.42
C THR A 45 9.35 1.89 3.94
N LYS A 46 8.76 2.71 4.82
CA LYS A 46 7.37 2.53 5.21
C LYS A 46 6.51 2.84 3.99
N HIS A 47 5.70 1.87 3.58
CA HIS A 47 4.68 2.08 2.58
C HIS A 47 3.33 2.18 3.28
N LYS A 48 2.55 3.20 2.91
CA LYS A 48 1.23 3.49 3.46
C LYS A 48 0.17 3.10 2.44
N GLU A 49 -0.97 2.65 2.93
CA GLU A 49 -2.13 2.43 2.09
C GLU A 49 -2.63 3.75 1.47
N ALA A 50 -2.64 3.80 0.14
CA ALA A 50 -3.31 4.84 -0.62
C ALA A 50 -4.73 4.35 -0.93
N LYS A 51 -5.72 5.16 -0.56
CA LYS A 51 -7.09 4.93 -1.02
C LYS A 51 -7.14 5.10 -2.54
N LYS A 52 -8.02 4.31 -3.17
CA LYS A 52 -8.36 4.46 -4.58
C LYS A 52 -9.01 5.83 -4.81
#